data_AF-A0A7U9SF53-F1
#
_entry.id   AF-A0A7U9SF53-F1
#
_cell.length_a   1.000
_cell.length_b   1.000
_cell.length_c   1.000
_cell.angle_alpha   90.00
_cell.angle_beta   90.00
_cell.angle_gamma   90.00
#
_symmetry.space_group_name_H-M   'P 1'
#
loop_
_entity.id
_entity.type
_entity.pdbx_description
1 polymer ?
#
loop_
_entity_poly.entity_id
_entity_poly.type
_entity_poly.pdbx_seq_one_letter_code
_entity_poly.pdbx_strand_id
1 'polypeptide(L)' 'MKVIDLTHTIREKMPVYPGTDTPKFIPANSYEKDGFKETMLQMYTHTGTHMDPPVHLFAGGTTLDRFPASQFIGVLV' A
#
# COMPACT_ATOMS: atom_id res chain seq x y z
N MET A 1 20.89 -7.25 -14.44
CA MET A 1 20.12 -7.98 -13.42
C MET A 1 18.65 -7.89 -13.82
N LYS A 2 17.91 -9.00 -13.83
CA LYS A 2 16.48 -9.02 -14.18
C LYS A 2 15.67 -8.87 -12.90
N VAL A 3 14.76 -7.91 -12.85
CA VAL A 3 13.78 -7.75 -11.76
C VAL A 3 12.51 -8.54 -12.14
N ILE A 4 11.96 -9.27 -11.19
CA ILE A 4 10.68 -9.97 -11.32
C ILE A 4 9.71 -9.28 -10.36
N ASP A 5 8.60 -8.77 -10.88
CA ASP A 5 7.54 -8.19 -10.07
C ASP A 5 6.68 -9.32 -9.49
N LEU A 6 6.59 -9.36 -8.15
CA LEU A 6 5.78 -10.33 -7.40
C LEU A 6 4.61 -9.64 -6.68
N THR A 7 4.30 -8.39 -7.03
CA THR A 7 3.24 -7.61 -6.40
C THR A 7 1.90 -7.76 -7.10
N HIS A 8 0.81 -7.61 -6.34
CA HIS A 8 -0.53 -7.49 -6.91
C HIS A 8 -0.81 -6.06 -7.33
N THR A 9 -1.28 -5.86 -8.57
CA THR A 9 -1.81 -4.56 -9.01
C THR A 9 -3.01 -4.16 -8.17
N ILE A 10 -2.93 -3.01 -7.50
CA ILE A 10 -4.02 -2.44 -6.73
C ILE A 10 -5.09 -1.90 -7.68
N ARG A 11 -6.34 -2.33 -7.49
CA ARG A 11 -7.50 -1.93 -8.31
C ARG A 11 -8.77 -1.94 -7.47
N GLU A 12 -9.75 -1.12 -7.84
CA GLU A 12 -11.00 -0.97 -7.05
C GLU A 12 -11.78 -2.27 -6.86
N LYS A 13 -11.66 -3.24 -7.77
CA LYS A 13 -12.39 -4.51 -7.71
C LYS A 13 -11.54 -5.68 -7.21
N MET A 14 -10.40 -5.41 -6.56
CA MET A 14 -9.58 -6.48 -6.00
C MET A 14 -10.22 -7.07 -4.74
N PRO A 15 -9.96 -8.35 -4.43
CA PRO A 15 -10.34 -8.91 -3.14
C PRO A 15 -9.72 -8.12 -1.98
N VAL A 16 -10.52 -7.90 -0.94
CA VAL A 16 -10.10 -7.28 0.32
C VAL A 16 -10.63 -8.11 1.49
N TYR A 17 -10.20 -7.79 2.71
CA TYR A 17 -10.70 -8.46 3.89
C TYR A 17 -12.22 -8.24 4.04
N PRO A 18 -13.02 -9.26 4.42
CA PRO A 18 -14.45 -9.09 4.63
C PRO A 18 -14.75 -7.98 5.66
N GLY A 19 -15.53 -6.98 5.25
CA GLY A 19 -15.90 -5.83 6.10
C GLY A 19 -15.04 -4.57 5.92
N THR A 20 -14.00 -4.60 5.08
CA THR A 20 -13.27 -3.38 4.66
C THR A 20 -13.73 -2.93 3.27
N ASP A 21 -13.75 -1.61 3.03
CA ASP A 21 -13.95 -1.07 1.69
C ASP A 21 -12.81 -1.45 0.74
N THR A 22 -13.11 -1.54 -0.55
CA THR A 22 -12.11 -1.68 -1.60
C THR A 22 -11.34 -0.36 -1.83
N PRO A 23 -10.14 -0.41 -2.45
CA PRO A 23 -9.43 0.81 -2.82
C PRO A 23 -10.29 1.74 -3.68
N LYS A 24 -10.13 3.05 -3.49
CA LYS A 24 -10.81 4.10 -4.27
C LYS A 24 -9.77 5.02 -4.88
N PHE A 25 -9.95 5.34 -6.15
CA PHE A 25 -9.11 6.26 -6.91
C PHE A 25 -9.95 7.46 -7.32
N ILE A 26 -9.89 8.54 -6.53
CA ILE A 26 -10.79 9.68 -6.68
C ILE A 26 -10.02 10.82 -7.36
N PRO A 27 -10.40 11.25 -8.58
CA PRO A 27 -9.78 12.41 -9.22
C PRO A 27 -9.89 13.64 -8.31
N ALA A 28 -8.75 14.20 -7.90
CA ALA A 28 -8.70 15.36 -7.01
C ALA A 28 -8.47 16.66 -7.81
N ASN A 29 -7.60 16.61 -8.81
CA ASN A 29 -7.25 17.74 -9.67
C ASN A 29 -7.15 17.32 -11.13
N SER A 30 -7.36 18.27 -12.03
CA SER A 30 -7.31 18.12 -13.48
C SER A 30 -6.44 19.19 -14.11
N TYR A 31 -5.83 18.90 -15.25
CA TYR A 31 -4.97 19.87 -15.94
C TYR A 31 -5.74 21.12 -16.35
N GLU A 32 -6.98 20.96 -16.79
CA GLU A 32 -7.82 22.03 -17.34
C GLU A 32 -8.22 23.05 -16.28
N LYS A 33 -8.45 22.59 -15.04
CA LYS A 33 -8.90 23.44 -13.93
C LYS A 33 -7.76 23.90 -13.04
N ASP A 34 -6.79 23.02 -12.79
CA ASP A 34 -5.80 23.17 -11.72
C ASP A 34 -4.36 23.29 -12.25
N GLY A 35 -4.13 22.99 -13.53
CA GLY A 35 -2.80 22.98 -14.15
C GLY A 35 -1.98 21.71 -13.88
N PHE A 36 -2.51 20.77 -13.08
CA PHE A 36 -1.90 19.46 -12.80
C PHE A 36 -2.99 18.40 -12.56
N LYS A 37 -2.63 17.13 -12.69
CA LYS A 37 -3.53 16.00 -12.42
C LYS A 37 -3.12 15.28 -11.15
N GLU A 38 -4.07 15.08 -10.25
CA GLU A 38 -3.88 14.35 -9.02
C GLU A 38 -5.06 13.40 -8.77
N THR A 39 -4.78 12.26 -8.16
CA THR A 39 -5.79 11.28 -7.76
C THR A 39 -5.58 10.96 -6.29
N MET A 40 -6.61 11.23 -5.49
CA MET A 40 -6.64 10.82 -4.09
C MET A 40 -6.81 9.30 -4.03
N LEU A 41 -5.93 8.66 -3.27
CA LEU A 41 -5.90 7.23 -3.02
C LEU A 41 -6.45 6.97 -1.62
N GLN A 42 -7.55 6.20 -1.53
CA GLN A 42 -8.08 5.74 -0.25
C GLN A 42 -8.04 4.21 -0.21
N MET A 43 -7.34 3.65 0.77
CA MET A 43 -7.22 2.20 0.99
C MET A 43 -6.79 1.89 2.43
N TYR A 44 -7.02 0.66 2.87
CA TYR A 44 -6.51 0.15 4.15
C TYR A 44 -5.09 -0.42 4.00
N THR A 45 -4.34 -0.48 5.10
CA THR A 45 -2.93 -0.92 5.11
C THR A 45 -2.74 -2.37 4.64
N HIS A 46 -3.72 -3.24 4.88
CA HIS A 46 -3.69 -4.65 4.48
C HIS A 46 -4.39 -4.90 3.13
N THR A 47 -3.97 -4.16 2.11
CA THR A 47 -4.48 -4.27 0.74
C THR A 47 -3.35 -4.73 -0.19
N GLY A 48 -3.59 -5.81 -0.96
CA GLY A 48 -2.62 -6.30 -1.95
C GLY A 48 -1.33 -6.83 -1.30
N THR A 49 -0.20 -6.65 -1.96
CA THR A 49 1.12 -7.04 -1.42
C THR A 49 1.59 -5.98 -0.42
N HIS A 50 1.70 -6.32 0.86
CA HIS A 50 1.95 -5.38 1.96
C HIS A 50 2.81 -6.01 3.07
N MET A 51 3.05 -5.25 4.15
CA MET A 51 3.80 -5.69 5.34
C MET A 51 3.04 -5.33 6.61
N ASP A 52 3.05 -6.25 7.57
CA ASP A 52 2.43 -6.04 8.88
C ASP A 52 3.49 -5.67 9.92
N PRO A 53 3.37 -4.50 10.59
CA PRO A 53 4.15 -4.22 11.78
C PRO A 53 3.57 -4.93 13.02
N PRO A 54 4.37 -5.20 14.07
CA PRO A 54 3.88 -5.73 15.33
C PRO A 54 2.71 -4.93 15.94
N VAL A 55 2.69 -3.60 15.76
CA VAL A 55 1.60 -2.75 16.25
C VAL A 55 0.24 -3.09 15.65
N HIS A 56 0.19 -3.79 14.51
CA HIS A 56 -1.07 -4.25 13.91
C HIS A 56 -1.84 -5.18 14.86
N LEU A 57 -1.13 -6.05 15.59
CA LEU A 57 -1.75 -7.07 16.46
C LEU A 57 -1.55 -6.78 17.95
N PHE A 58 -0.49 -6.06 18.31
CA PHE A 58 -0.13 -5.83 19.71
C PHE A 58 -0.11 -4.33 20.02
N ALA A 59 -1.00 -3.90 20.91
CA ALA A 59 -1.03 -2.51 21.37
C ALA A 59 0.33 -2.11 21.96
N GLY A 60 0.88 -0.98 21.49
CA GLY A 60 2.22 -0.52 21.86
C GLY A 60 3.38 -1.24 21.15
N GLY A 61 3.08 -2.13 20.19
CA GLY A 61 4.09 -2.77 19.35
C GLY A 61 4.85 -1.79 18.47
N THR A 62 5.96 -2.26 17.90
CA THR A 62 6.79 -1.47 16.99
C THR A 62 6.03 -1.11 15.71
N THR A 63 6.09 0.15 15.30
CA THR A 63 5.52 0.66 14.04
C THR A 63 6.51 0.47 12.87
N LEU A 64 6.01 0.45 11.62
CA LEU A 64 6.85 0.18 10.43
C LEU A 64 8.04 1.14 10.28
N ASP A 65 7.85 2.41 10.60
CA ASP A 65 8.85 3.48 10.47
C ASP A 65 10.06 3.30 11.40
N ARG A 66 9.96 2.43 12.41
CA ARG A 66 11.04 2.16 13.36
C ARG A 66 11.97 1.03 12.93
N PHE A 67 11.61 0.27 11.89
CA PHE A 67 12.49 -0.77 11.36
C PHE A 67 13.53 -0.17 10.39
N PRO A 68 14.78 -0.64 10.41
CA PRO A 68 15.76 -0.25 9.41
C PRO A 68 15.36 -0.80 8.04
N ALA A 69 15.53 -0.01 6.98
CA ALA A 69 15.17 -0.42 5.61
C ALA A 69 15.88 -1.71 5.14
N SER A 70 17.08 -1.99 5.68
CA SER A 70 17.83 -3.22 5.40
C SER A 70 17.09 -4.49 5.83
N GLN A 71 16.12 -4.40 6.74
CA GLN A 71 15.30 -5.55 7.12
C GLN A 71 14.41 -6.06 5.97
N PHE A 72 14.10 -5.20 4.99
CA PHE A 72 13.19 -5.51 3.89
C PHE A 72 13.92 -5.79 2.56
N ILE A 73 15.24 -5.97 2.62
CA ILE A 73 16.09 -6.24 1.46
C ILE A 73 17.00 -7.42 1.81
N GLY A 74 17.04 -8.43 0.95
CA GLY A 74 17.86 -9.61 1.20
C GLY A 74 18.08 -10.45 -0.04
N VAL A 75 18.91 -11.47 0.12
CA VAL A 75 19.05 -12.54 -0.88
C VAL A 75 17.93 -13.54 -0.63
N LEU A 76 17.15 -13.81 -1.67
CA LEU A 76 16.19 -14.91 -1.64
C LEU A 76 16.97 -16.22 -1.60
N VAL A 77 16.77 -17.01 -0.55
CA VAL A 77 17.41 -18.32 -0.35
C VAL A 77 16.45 -19.42 -0.77
#